data_AF-A0A2M7UTC4-F1
#
_entry.id   AF-A0A2M7UTC4-F1
#
_cell.length_a   1.000
_cell.length_b   1.000
_cell.length_c   1.000
_cell.angle_alpha   90.00
_cell.angle_beta   90.00
_cell.angle_gamma   90.00
#
_symmetry.space_group_name_H-M   'P 1'
#
loop_
_entity.id
_entity.type
_entity.pdbx_description
1 polymer ?
#
loop_
_entity_poly.entity_id
_entity_poly.type
_entity_poly.pdbx_seq_one_letter_code
_entity_poly.pdbx_strand_id
1 'polypeptide(L)'
;MHKKLTPYSSAYNLHTHFQGFTLIEILVVLGFVLVIGFLSFIPLKNFQSTLTLDSVTQDMVETLRFAQNQTVASTENNQYGVHFATTSYALFQGASYTEGDPSNIIHVLPANTQITGIVLEGGDEVLFNRVDGGTPNGGTLSITAFHNGIASRTTTVAVNGLGKVIANEGESGDLVIDVSNAKILGEGNKHLRDIKLTNAGSDDVVIEKMIISWSDTNRLLHQISIDNSTVWHHTDGTGLPQGAQSSGTEIDIVDYTLSAGMSVFITSIEFDGNINDNFFVITLKLADGTQKTVTIDFSNGGAFCSSGEHVHYAFNWGIKNANFMTIDFTESGGGTYTHTIDFQDYVSGNVFAWEDTVLVDGEPQTLRIHTHDMAPSETLFCVHRDDNEVTKPFTVTIDGSLIASYTIDGDVSAGTNVLCQSQ
;
A
#
# COMPACT_ATOMS: atom_id res chain seq x y z
N MET A 1 -16.51 -44.41 80.23
CA MET A 1 -15.95 -43.10 80.67
C MET A 1 -15.45 -42.38 79.40
N HIS A 2 -16.32 -41.67 78.67
CA HIS A 2 -15.94 -40.89 77.49
C HIS A 2 -16.11 -39.41 77.83
N LYS A 3 -14.99 -38.70 78.01
CA LYS A 3 -14.99 -37.25 78.27
C LYS A 3 -14.94 -36.50 76.93
N LYS A 4 -15.87 -35.55 76.84
CA LYS A 4 -16.23 -34.66 75.72
C LYS A 4 -15.03 -33.96 75.07
N LEU A 5 -15.04 -33.89 73.74
CA LEU A 5 -14.29 -32.93 72.93
C LEU A 5 -14.94 -31.54 73.08
N THR A 6 -14.15 -30.52 73.37
CA THR A 6 -14.54 -29.10 73.28
C THR A 6 -14.05 -28.52 71.95
N PRO A 7 -14.87 -27.76 71.20
CA PRO A 7 -14.42 -27.09 69.98
C PRO A 7 -13.64 -25.82 70.33
N TYR A 8 -12.45 -25.66 69.76
CA TYR A 8 -11.70 -24.40 69.83
C TYR A 8 -12.07 -23.57 68.60
N SER A 9 -13.02 -22.64 68.73
CA SER A 9 -13.27 -21.61 67.72
C SER A 9 -12.31 -20.45 67.97
N SER A 10 -11.22 -20.37 67.20
CA SER A 10 -10.44 -19.13 67.10
C SER A 10 -10.99 -18.33 65.93
N ALA A 11 -11.87 -17.38 66.21
CA ALA A 11 -12.29 -16.38 65.23
C ALA A 11 -11.18 -15.33 65.13
N TYR A 12 -10.43 -15.35 64.04
CA TYR A 12 -9.48 -14.28 63.73
C TYR A 12 -10.27 -13.04 63.29
N ASN A 13 -10.38 -12.04 64.15
CA ASN A 13 -10.87 -10.73 63.76
C ASN A 13 -9.81 -10.06 62.87
N LEU A 14 -9.99 -10.12 61.54
CA LEU A 14 -9.26 -9.24 60.63
C LEU A 14 -9.77 -7.81 60.85
N HIS A 15 -9.05 -7.03 61.67
CA HIS A 15 -9.16 -5.59 61.66
C HIS A 15 -8.53 -5.09 60.35
N THR A 16 -9.36 -4.83 59.34
CA THR A 16 -8.93 -4.08 58.16
C THR A 16 -8.69 -2.62 58.57
N HIS A 17 -7.43 -2.27 58.82
CA HIS A 17 -7.04 -0.86 58.93
C HIS A 17 -7.19 -0.24 57.53
N PHE A 18 -8.20 0.60 57.33
CA PHE A 18 -8.23 1.54 56.21
C PHE A 18 -7.11 2.56 56.44
N GLN A 19 -5.93 2.29 55.88
CA GLN A 19 -4.84 3.26 55.81
C GLN A 19 -5.27 4.33 54.79
N GLY A 20 -5.54 5.54 55.27
CA GLY A 20 -5.81 6.69 54.42
C GLY A 20 -4.53 7.17 53.73
N PHE A 21 -4.67 7.75 52.54
CA PHE A 21 -3.54 8.34 51.81
C PHE A 21 -2.97 9.54 52.57
N THR A 22 -1.64 9.63 52.64
CA THR A 22 -0.98 10.80 53.21
C THR A 22 -1.09 12.00 52.25
N LEU A 23 -1.05 13.21 52.80
CA LEU A 23 -1.10 14.44 52.00
C LEU A 23 0.03 14.49 50.95
N ILE A 24 1.21 13.98 51.31
CA ILE A 24 2.37 13.97 50.43
C ILE A 24 2.20 13.00 49.26
N GLU A 25 1.60 11.81 49.47
CA GLU A 25 1.30 10.87 48.38
C GLU A 25 0.32 11.47 47.38
N ILE A 26 -0.73 12.16 47.85
CA ILE A 26 -1.69 12.84 46.97
C ILE A 26 -1.02 13.95 46.14
N LEU A 27 -0.12 14.72 46.74
CA LEU A 27 0.61 15.78 46.04
C LEU A 27 1.56 15.22 44.97
N VAL A 28 2.24 14.10 45.28
CA VAL A 28 3.13 13.44 44.33
C VAL A 28 2.34 12.85 43.16
N VAL A 29 1.21 12.19 43.41
CA VAL A 29 0.34 11.65 42.35
C VAL A 29 -0.23 12.76 41.48
N LEU A 30 -0.70 13.87 42.06
CA LEU A 30 -1.15 15.05 41.30
C LEU A 30 -0.03 15.66 40.45
N GLY A 31 1.20 15.71 40.98
CA GLY A 31 2.37 16.15 40.23
C GLY A 31 2.61 15.29 38.99
N PHE A 32 2.57 13.96 39.14
CA PHE A 32 2.70 13.05 38.01
C PHE A 32 1.55 13.18 37.01
N VAL A 33 0.30 13.31 37.47
CA VAL A 33 -0.87 13.51 36.58
C VAL A 33 -0.75 14.79 35.75
N LEU A 34 -0.26 15.89 36.34
CA LEU A 34 -0.04 17.14 35.62
C LEU A 34 1.08 17.01 34.59
N VAL A 35 2.21 16.41 34.94
CA VAL A 35 3.33 16.19 34.00
C VAL A 35 2.88 15.31 32.82
N ILE A 36 2.19 14.19 33.11
CA ILE A 36 1.65 13.30 32.07
C ILE A 36 0.62 14.04 31.21
N GLY A 37 -0.26 14.84 31.84
CA GLY A 37 -1.26 15.64 31.13
C GLY A 37 -0.64 16.68 30.18
N PHE A 38 0.44 17.34 30.59
CA PHE A 38 1.16 18.30 29.74
C PHE A 38 1.89 17.62 28.57
N LEU A 39 2.56 16.49 28.82
CA LEU A 39 3.25 15.73 27.78
C LEU A 39 2.28 15.15 26.73
N SER A 40 1.07 14.77 27.16
CA SER A 40 0.05 14.18 26.27
C SER A 40 -0.63 15.19 25.35
N PHE A 41 -0.52 16.50 25.63
CA PHE A 41 -1.25 17.54 24.89
C PHE A 41 -0.63 17.90 23.53
N ILE A 42 0.69 17.71 23.38
CA ILE A 42 1.44 18.07 22.16
C ILE A 42 1.16 17.06 21.03
N PRO A 43 1.27 15.73 21.24
CA PRO A 43 0.97 14.74 20.20
C PRO A 43 -0.48 14.84 19.68
N LEU A 44 -1.44 15.13 20.57
CA LEU A 44 -2.86 15.20 20.23
C LEU A 44 -3.20 16.32 19.23
N LYS A 45 -2.51 17.46 19.29
CA LYS A 45 -2.75 18.60 18.38
C LYS A 45 -2.16 18.39 16.98
N ASN A 46 -1.00 17.73 16.91
CA ASN A 46 -0.40 17.35 15.63
C ASN A 46 -1.24 16.27 14.93
N PHE A 47 -1.80 15.34 15.71
CA PHE A 47 -2.75 14.35 15.22
C PHE A 47 -4.04 14.98 14.65
N GLN A 48 -4.62 15.99 15.32
CA GLN A 48 -5.82 16.70 14.82
C GLN A 48 -5.56 17.44 13.50
N SER A 49 -4.38 18.04 13.33
CA SER A 49 -4.02 18.76 12.10
C SER A 49 -3.86 17.79 10.93
N THR A 50 -3.31 16.59 11.18
CA THR A 50 -3.14 15.51 10.21
C THR A 50 -4.51 15.00 9.71
N LEU A 51 -5.41 14.64 10.63
CA LEU A 51 -6.76 14.20 10.31
C LEU A 51 -7.57 15.26 9.52
N THR A 52 -7.32 16.54 9.80
CA THR A 52 -8.00 17.64 9.11
C THR A 52 -7.51 17.78 7.66
N LEU A 53 -6.20 17.67 7.42
CA LEU A 53 -5.62 17.78 6.08
C LEU A 53 -6.03 16.61 5.18
N ASP A 54 -6.05 15.40 5.71
CA ASP A 54 -6.48 14.19 4.97
C ASP A 54 -7.96 14.29 4.59
N SER A 55 -8.81 14.69 5.54
CA SER A 55 -10.24 14.90 5.27
C SER A 55 -10.48 15.97 4.21
N VAL A 56 -9.74 17.08 4.23
CA VAL A 56 -9.82 18.15 3.21
C VAL A 56 -9.40 17.63 1.84
N THR A 57 -8.32 16.86 1.78
CA THR A 57 -7.79 16.29 0.54
C THR A 57 -8.77 15.31 -0.07
N GLN A 58 -9.36 14.44 0.76
CA GLN A 58 -10.37 13.48 0.32
C GLN A 58 -11.64 14.19 -0.19
N ASP A 59 -12.15 15.18 0.54
CA ASP A 59 -13.33 15.96 0.11
C ASP A 59 -13.08 16.68 -1.23
N MET A 60 -11.86 17.20 -1.44
CA MET A 60 -11.46 17.82 -2.70
C MET A 60 -11.39 16.81 -3.85
N VAL A 61 -10.81 15.63 -3.63
CA VAL A 61 -10.77 14.53 -4.61
C VAL A 61 -12.19 14.06 -4.95
N GLU A 62 -13.04 13.92 -3.95
CA GLU A 62 -14.45 13.54 -4.12
C GLU A 62 -15.21 14.60 -4.93
N THR A 63 -14.98 15.89 -4.67
CA THR A 63 -15.59 16.98 -5.42
C THR A 63 -15.12 17.00 -6.88
N LEU A 64 -13.84 16.79 -7.14
CA LEU A 64 -13.30 16.67 -8.51
C LEU A 64 -13.91 15.47 -9.25
N ARG A 65 -13.99 14.31 -8.59
CA ARG A 65 -14.64 13.11 -9.16
C ARG A 65 -16.13 13.31 -9.37
N PHE A 66 -16.79 14.04 -8.48
CA PHE A 66 -18.20 14.40 -8.62
C PHE A 66 -18.41 15.30 -9.85
N ALA A 67 -17.59 16.35 -10.02
CA ALA A 67 -17.62 17.22 -11.19
C ALA A 67 -17.40 16.43 -12.49
N GLN A 68 -16.42 15.52 -12.50
CA GLN A 68 -16.16 14.63 -13.63
C GLN A 68 -17.37 13.75 -13.95
N ASN A 69 -17.92 13.06 -12.95
CA ASN A 69 -19.07 12.17 -13.12
C ASN A 69 -20.31 12.92 -13.63
N GLN A 70 -20.59 14.11 -13.09
CA GLN A 70 -21.71 14.95 -13.54
C GLN A 70 -21.55 15.41 -14.99
N THR A 71 -20.31 15.72 -15.40
CA THR A 71 -19.99 16.10 -16.78
C THR A 71 -20.15 14.94 -17.76
N VAL A 72 -19.66 13.74 -17.40
CA VAL A 72 -19.78 12.54 -18.23
C VAL A 72 -21.24 12.10 -18.35
N ALA A 73 -22.00 12.15 -17.25
CA ALA A 73 -23.43 11.87 -17.24
C ALA A 73 -24.25 12.87 -18.07
N SER A 74 -23.64 13.98 -18.53
CA SER A 74 -24.31 15.08 -19.22
C SER A 74 -25.55 15.58 -18.44
N THR A 75 -25.46 15.59 -17.11
CA THR A 75 -26.52 16.11 -16.25
C THR A 75 -26.83 17.55 -16.70
N GLU A 76 -28.09 17.80 -17.05
CA GLU A 76 -28.59 19.12 -17.52
C GLU A 76 -27.91 19.69 -18.79
N ASN A 77 -27.18 18.88 -19.57
CA ASN A 77 -26.42 19.32 -20.74
C ASN A 77 -25.26 20.31 -20.43
N ASN A 78 -24.82 20.35 -19.17
CA ASN A 78 -23.76 21.23 -18.68
C ASN A 78 -22.41 20.50 -18.50
N GLN A 79 -21.33 21.27 -18.54
CA GLN A 79 -20.02 20.86 -18.01
C GLN A 79 -19.93 21.26 -16.55
N TYR A 80 -19.12 20.54 -15.80
CA TYR A 80 -18.81 20.85 -14.41
C TYR A 80 -17.30 20.96 -14.24
N GLY A 81 -16.90 21.84 -13.36
CA GLY A 81 -15.50 22.05 -12.99
C GLY A 81 -15.36 22.41 -11.53
N VAL A 82 -14.11 22.49 -11.08
CA VAL A 82 -13.78 22.93 -9.73
C VAL A 82 -12.82 24.11 -9.85
N HIS A 83 -13.20 25.21 -9.22
CA HIS A 83 -12.37 26.41 -9.08
C HIS A 83 -11.67 26.41 -7.72
N PHE A 84 -10.40 26.79 -7.69
CA PHE A 84 -9.54 26.74 -6.51
C PHE A 84 -9.11 28.15 -6.09
N ALA A 85 -9.20 28.39 -4.79
CA ALA A 85 -8.68 29.59 -4.14
C ALA A 85 -7.90 29.19 -2.88
N THR A 86 -7.11 30.12 -2.34
CA THR A 86 -6.22 29.83 -1.20
C THR A 86 -6.94 29.21 0.01
N THR A 87 -8.18 29.62 0.30
CA THR A 87 -8.93 29.21 1.49
C THR A 87 -10.23 28.47 1.18
N SER A 88 -10.48 28.14 -0.08
CA SER A 88 -11.72 27.49 -0.51
C SER A 88 -11.59 26.90 -1.89
N TYR A 89 -12.48 25.99 -2.24
CA TYR A 89 -12.70 25.57 -3.61
C TYR A 89 -14.20 25.51 -3.89
N ALA A 90 -14.59 25.66 -5.15
CA ALA A 90 -15.99 25.72 -5.54
C ALA A 90 -16.27 24.79 -6.71
N LEU A 91 -17.23 23.88 -6.53
CA LEU A 91 -17.84 23.17 -7.63
C LEU A 91 -18.75 24.15 -8.38
N PHE A 92 -18.58 24.26 -9.69
CA PHE A 92 -19.40 25.11 -10.55
C PHE A 92 -19.92 24.35 -11.76
N GLN A 93 -20.97 24.89 -12.38
CA GLN A 93 -21.47 24.41 -13.67
C GLN A 93 -21.23 25.44 -14.77
N GLY A 94 -21.07 24.97 -16.00
CA GLY A 94 -20.83 25.79 -17.18
C GLY A 94 -19.37 25.71 -17.65
N ALA A 95 -19.02 26.59 -18.59
CA ALA A 95 -17.72 26.57 -19.26
C ALA A 95 -16.59 27.26 -18.46
N SER A 96 -16.93 28.01 -17.41
CA SER A 96 -15.96 28.70 -16.56
C SER A 96 -16.60 29.10 -15.24
N TYR A 97 -15.80 29.23 -14.19
CA TYR A 97 -16.29 29.74 -12.90
C TYR A 97 -16.75 31.21 -13.01
N THR A 98 -17.93 31.51 -12.45
CA THR A 98 -18.43 32.88 -12.28
C THR A 98 -18.67 33.17 -10.81
N GLU A 99 -17.95 34.14 -10.26
CA GLU A 99 -18.08 34.52 -8.85
C GLU A 99 -19.50 35.00 -8.52
N GLY A 100 -20.07 34.50 -7.43
CA GLY A 100 -21.43 34.86 -6.98
C GLY A 100 -22.57 34.16 -7.70
N ASP A 101 -22.29 33.24 -8.63
CA ASP A 101 -23.33 32.39 -9.22
C ASP A 101 -23.97 31.50 -8.12
N PRO A 102 -25.30 31.51 -7.96
CA PRO A 102 -25.99 30.75 -6.91
C PRO A 102 -25.92 29.22 -7.09
N SER A 103 -25.50 28.73 -8.26
CA SER A 103 -25.28 27.30 -8.51
C SER A 103 -23.93 26.80 -8.00
N ASN A 104 -23.01 27.70 -7.63
CA ASN A 104 -21.72 27.32 -7.07
C ASN A 104 -21.90 26.67 -5.69
N ILE A 105 -21.28 25.52 -5.50
CA ILE A 105 -21.18 24.88 -4.19
C ILE A 105 -19.77 25.16 -3.66
N ILE A 106 -19.69 26.03 -2.64
CA ILE A 106 -18.42 26.50 -2.06
C ILE A 106 -18.04 25.64 -0.85
N HIS A 107 -16.84 25.07 -0.90
CA HIS A 107 -16.20 24.35 0.19
C HIS A 107 -15.13 25.24 0.82
N VAL A 108 -15.34 25.67 2.06
CA VAL A 108 -14.39 26.51 2.81
C VAL A 108 -13.41 25.62 3.56
N LEU A 109 -12.11 25.90 3.42
CA LEU A 109 -11.08 25.15 4.11
C LEU A 109 -11.04 25.51 5.61
N PRO A 110 -10.70 24.55 6.48
CA PRO A 110 -10.39 24.82 7.88
C PRO A 110 -9.33 25.92 8.02
N ALA A 111 -9.43 26.75 9.06
CA ALA A 111 -8.59 27.95 9.21
C ALA A 111 -7.07 27.69 9.27
N ASN A 112 -6.68 26.46 9.60
CA ASN A 112 -5.30 25.99 9.64
C ASN A 112 -4.87 25.27 8.35
N THR A 113 -5.63 25.35 7.26
CA THR A 113 -5.33 24.69 5.98
C THR A 113 -5.45 25.69 4.84
N GLN A 114 -4.53 25.62 3.86
CA GLN A 114 -4.57 26.48 2.67
C GLN A 114 -4.15 25.70 1.42
N ILE A 115 -4.70 26.06 0.27
CA ILE A 115 -4.12 25.70 -1.03
C ILE A 115 -2.94 26.64 -1.25
N THR A 116 -1.73 26.11 -1.11
CA THR A 116 -0.47 26.85 -1.18
C THR A 116 0.16 26.83 -2.57
N GLY A 117 -0.24 25.88 -3.42
CA GLY A 117 0.19 25.78 -4.80
C GLY A 117 -0.96 25.42 -5.72
N ILE A 118 -1.12 26.18 -6.80
CA ILE A 118 -2.03 25.89 -7.91
C ILE A 118 -1.18 25.91 -9.16
N VAL A 119 -0.91 24.72 -9.70
CA VAL A 119 -0.11 24.54 -10.92
C VAL A 119 -0.97 23.75 -11.90
N LEU A 120 -1.93 24.44 -12.51
CA LEU A 120 -2.87 23.89 -13.48
C LEU A 120 -2.69 24.56 -14.84
N GLU A 121 -2.91 23.80 -15.91
CA GLU A 121 -2.90 24.33 -17.27
C GLU A 121 -4.11 25.25 -17.56
N GLY A 122 -5.14 25.25 -16.70
CA GLY A 122 -6.34 26.11 -16.78
C GLY A 122 -6.34 27.35 -15.88
N GLY A 123 -5.20 27.70 -15.27
CA GLY A 123 -5.16 28.74 -14.24
C GLY A 123 -5.65 28.19 -12.90
N ASP A 124 -6.79 28.69 -12.42
CA ASP A 124 -7.31 28.34 -11.08
C ASP A 124 -8.49 27.35 -11.15
N GLU A 125 -8.69 26.68 -12.28
CA GLU A 125 -9.81 25.76 -12.46
C GLU A 125 -9.44 24.48 -13.20
N VAL A 126 -10.09 23.39 -12.82
CA VAL A 126 -10.12 22.13 -13.58
C VAL A 126 -11.52 22.00 -14.17
N LEU A 127 -11.63 22.05 -15.49
CA LEU A 127 -12.87 21.84 -16.23
C LEU A 127 -12.85 20.49 -16.93
N PHE A 128 -13.90 19.67 -16.74
CA PHE A 128 -13.98 18.36 -17.38
C PHE A 128 -14.67 18.43 -18.75
N ASN A 129 -14.20 17.57 -19.65
CA ASN A 129 -14.75 17.38 -20.98
C ASN A 129 -15.96 16.44 -20.92
N ARG A 130 -16.96 16.74 -21.75
CA ARG A 130 -18.11 15.86 -21.92
C ARG A 130 -17.69 14.55 -22.57
N VAL A 131 -18.47 13.51 -22.32
CA VAL A 131 -18.33 12.16 -22.93
C VAL A 131 -17.14 11.35 -22.40
N ASP A 132 -15.94 11.90 -22.37
CA ASP A 132 -14.72 11.17 -21.96
C ASP A 132 -14.27 11.47 -20.52
N GLY A 133 -14.76 12.54 -19.91
CA GLY A 133 -14.38 12.94 -18.55
C GLY A 133 -12.91 13.38 -18.43
N GLY A 134 -12.23 13.62 -19.56
CA GLY A 134 -10.87 14.16 -19.58
C GLY A 134 -10.83 15.64 -19.20
N THR A 135 -9.64 16.24 -19.14
CA THR A 135 -9.51 17.68 -18.94
C THR A 135 -8.27 18.23 -19.64
N PRO A 136 -8.36 19.37 -20.35
CA PRO A 136 -7.18 20.07 -20.84
C PRO A 136 -6.51 20.90 -19.73
N ASN A 137 -7.15 21.04 -18.57
CA ASN A 137 -6.75 21.91 -17.46
C ASN A 137 -6.17 21.12 -16.28
N GLY A 138 -5.61 19.94 -16.56
CA GLY A 138 -4.94 19.13 -15.54
C GLY A 138 -3.71 19.82 -14.93
N GLY A 139 -3.19 19.23 -13.86
CA GLY A 139 -2.03 19.73 -13.13
C GLY A 139 -2.04 19.29 -11.67
N THR A 140 -1.39 20.06 -10.80
CA THR A 140 -1.20 19.72 -9.38
C THR A 140 -1.64 20.87 -8.48
N LEU A 141 -2.29 20.51 -7.37
CA LEU A 141 -2.68 21.37 -6.28
C LEU A 141 -1.88 20.95 -5.04
N SER A 142 -1.29 21.90 -4.32
CA SER A 142 -0.64 21.66 -3.03
C SER A 142 -1.51 22.23 -1.92
N ILE A 143 -1.88 21.39 -0.94
CA ILE A 143 -2.65 21.78 0.23
C ILE A 143 -1.75 21.65 1.46
N THR A 144 -1.62 22.70 2.26
CA THR A 144 -0.74 22.73 3.43
C THR A 144 -1.56 23.00 4.69
N ALA A 145 -1.35 22.17 5.71
CA ALA A 145 -1.78 22.45 7.07
C ALA A 145 -0.71 23.28 7.82
N PHE A 146 -1.15 24.23 8.62
CA PHE A 146 -0.31 25.14 9.39
C PHE A 146 -0.54 24.96 10.89
N HIS A 147 0.54 25.03 11.66
CA HIS A 147 0.52 25.08 13.10
C HIS A 147 1.17 26.38 13.57
N ASN A 148 0.41 27.25 14.27
CA ASN A 148 0.88 28.57 14.72
C ASN A 148 1.51 29.42 13.59
N GLY A 149 0.98 29.31 12.36
CA GLY A 149 1.48 30.04 11.20
C GLY A 149 2.72 29.44 10.53
N ILE A 150 3.21 28.29 11.01
CA ILE A 150 4.32 27.54 10.38
C ILE A 150 3.71 26.37 9.62
N ALA A 151 4.17 26.13 8.38
CA ALA A 151 3.77 24.96 7.61
C ALA A 151 4.12 23.69 8.38
N SER A 152 3.11 22.85 8.62
CA SER A 152 3.24 21.62 9.40
C SER A 152 3.27 20.39 8.49
N ARG A 153 2.44 20.34 7.44
CA ARG A 153 2.34 19.21 6.50
C ARG A 153 1.76 19.69 5.19
N THR A 154 2.24 19.17 4.06
CA THR A 154 1.70 19.45 2.72
C THR A 154 1.32 18.14 2.04
N THR A 155 0.22 18.14 1.30
CA THR A 155 -0.30 17.05 0.47
C THR A 155 -0.58 17.60 -0.92
N THR A 156 -0.60 16.73 -1.93
CA THR A 156 -0.88 17.17 -3.30
C THR A 156 -2.04 16.42 -3.94
N VAL A 157 -2.90 17.13 -4.67
CA VAL A 157 -3.90 16.53 -5.55
C VAL A 157 -3.49 16.77 -6.99
N ALA A 158 -3.34 15.71 -7.78
CA ALA A 158 -3.00 15.76 -9.19
C ALA A 158 -4.19 15.31 -10.05
N VAL A 159 -4.42 16.02 -11.16
CA VAL A 159 -5.38 15.65 -12.20
C VAL A 159 -4.64 15.56 -13.53
N ASN A 160 -4.63 14.39 -14.16
CA ASN A 160 -3.99 14.24 -15.47
C ASN A 160 -4.95 14.60 -16.63
N GLY A 161 -4.43 14.65 -17.86
CA GLY A 161 -5.22 15.00 -19.04
C GLY A 161 -6.38 14.04 -19.36
N LEU A 162 -6.34 12.80 -18.84
CA LEU A 162 -7.42 11.81 -18.94
C LEU A 162 -8.46 11.97 -17.82
N GLY A 163 -8.35 13.00 -16.98
CA GLY A 163 -9.25 13.24 -15.86
C GLY A 163 -9.04 12.31 -14.67
N LYS A 164 -7.92 11.58 -14.60
CA LYS A 164 -7.60 10.75 -13.44
C LYS A 164 -7.18 11.67 -12.29
N VAL A 165 -7.94 11.61 -11.19
CA VAL A 165 -7.68 12.36 -9.95
C VAL A 165 -6.96 11.48 -8.93
N ILE A 166 -5.78 11.91 -8.49
CA ILE A 166 -4.91 11.20 -7.54
C ILE A 166 -4.54 12.18 -6.41
N ALA A 167 -4.61 11.75 -5.16
CA ALA A 167 -4.02 12.48 -4.04
C ALA A 167 -2.75 11.76 -3.57
N ASN A 168 -1.67 12.51 -3.36
CA ASN A 168 -0.49 12.06 -2.63
C ASN A 168 -0.67 12.51 -1.18
N GLU A 169 -1.15 11.60 -0.33
CA GLU A 169 -1.46 11.86 1.07
C GLU A 169 -0.18 11.96 1.92
N GLY A 170 0.58 13.05 1.76
CA GLY A 170 1.85 13.28 2.48
C GLY A 170 2.96 12.30 2.09
N GLU A 171 3.86 11.99 3.03
CA GLU A 171 5.04 11.13 2.79
C GLU A 171 4.64 9.74 2.23
N SER A 172 3.45 9.24 2.58
CA SER A 172 2.93 7.96 2.08
C SER A 172 2.59 7.97 0.58
N GLY A 173 2.26 9.15 0.04
CA GLY A 173 2.06 9.33 -1.39
C GLY A 173 3.38 9.22 -2.16
N ASP A 174 4.45 9.75 -1.58
CA ASP A 174 5.79 9.76 -2.18
C ASP A 174 6.52 8.42 -2.04
N LEU A 175 6.27 7.68 -0.96
CA LEU A 175 6.89 6.38 -0.72
C LEU A 175 6.28 5.30 -1.61
N VAL A 176 7.01 4.67 -2.52
CA VAL A 176 6.58 3.48 -3.27
C VAL A 176 7.20 2.23 -2.65
N ILE A 177 6.39 1.20 -2.40
CA ILE A 177 6.84 -0.10 -1.91
C ILE A 177 6.67 -1.12 -3.03
N ASP A 178 7.78 -1.67 -3.52
CA ASP A 178 7.82 -2.69 -4.56
C ASP A 178 8.25 -4.02 -3.94
N VAL A 179 7.36 -5.00 -4.02
CA VAL A 179 7.51 -6.35 -3.46
C VAL A 179 7.72 -7.41 -4.53
N SER A 180 7.89 -7.03 -5.80
CA SER A 180 8.02 -7.96 -6.93
C SER A 180 9.19 -8.94 -6.77
N ASN A 181 10.25 -8.52 -6.08
CA ASN A 181 11.44 -9.33 -5.79
C ASN A 181 11.48 -9.88 -4.36
N ALA A 182 10.40 -9.69 -3.59
CA ALA A 182 10.37 -10.12 -2.20
C ALA A 182 10.46 -11.65 -2.10
N LYS A 183 11.29 -12.15 -1.19
CA LYS A 183 11.56 -13.59 -1.06
C LYS A 183 11.93 -13.98 0.36
N ILE A 184 11.70 -15.25 0.68
CA ILE A 184 12.14 -15.87 1.93
C ILE A 184 13.43 -16.66 1.64
N LEU A 185 14.51 -16.31 2.34
CA LEU A 185 15.80 -17.00 2.19
C LEU A 185 16.66 -16.92 3.46
N GLY A 186 17.88 -17.43 3.35
CA GLY A 186 18.86 -17.50 4.44
C GLY A 186 18.79 -18.81 5.20
N GLU A 187 19.70 -19.00 6.16
CA GLU A 187 19.77 -20.25 6.91
C GLU A 187 18.46 -20.49 7.68
N GLY A 188 17.77 -21.59 7.35
CA GLY A 188 16.51 -21.96 7.98
C GLY A 188 15.29 -21.16 7.51
N ASN A 189 15.38 -20.44 6.38
CA ASN A 189 14.26 -19.69 5.77
C ASN A 189 13.62 -18.69 6.73
N LYS A 190 14.46 -17.93 7.42
CA LYS A 190 14.05 -17.02 8.50
C LYS A 190 14.02 -15.55 8.12
N HIS A 191 14.37 -15.22 6.87
CA HIS A 191 14.48 -13.82 6.45
C HIS A 191 13.56 -13.55 5.27
N LEU A 192 12.64 -12.60 5.44
CA LEU A 192 11.96 -11.93 4.34
C LEU A 192 12.84 -10.77 3.85
N ARG A 193 13.15 -10.73 2.56
CA ARG A 193 14.14 -9.82 1.96
C ARG A 193 13.68 -9.24 0.62
N ASP A 194 14.46 -8.30 0.11
CA ASP A 194 14.40 -7.72 -1.24
C ASP A 194 13.08 -6.98 -1.54
N ILE A 195 12.49 -6.38 -0.51
CA ILE A 195 11.40 -5.40 -0.66
C ILE A 195 12.03 -4.04 -0.93
N LYS A 196 11.75 -3.44 -2.08
CA LYS A 196 12.31 -2.16 -2.50
C LYS A 196 11.42 -1.01 -2.02
N LEU A 197 12.02 -0.03 -1.36
CA LEU A 197 11.41 1.24 -1.00
C LEU A 197 11.95 2.32 -1.92
N THR A 198 11.09 3.17 -2.46
CA THR A 198 11.50 4.30 -3.30
C THR A 198 10.79 5.56 -2.84
N ASN A 199 11.52 6.63 -2.58
CA ASN A 199 10.92 7.95 -2.42
C ASN A 199 10.81 8.59 -3.81
N ALA A 200 9.59 8.63 -4.36
CA ALA A 200 9.28 9.23 -5.65
C ALA A 200 8.98 10.74 -5.54
N GLY A 201 8.98 11.29 -4.32
CA GLY A 201 8.72 12.69 -4.02
C GLY A 201 9.95 13.59 -4.12
N SER A 202 9.74 14.86 -3.80
CA SER A 202 10.77 15.91 -3.79
C SER A 202 11.33 16.23 -2.41
N ASP A 203 10.70 15.74 -1.35
CA ASP A 203 11.11 15.89 0.05
C ASP A 203 11.51 14.54 0.63
N ASP A 204 12.26 14.55 1.74
CA ASP A 204 12.65 13.32 2.44
C ASP A 204 11.43 12.61 3.04
N VAL A 205 11.43 11.27 3.02
CA VAL A 205 10.44 10.42 3.72
C VAL A 205 11.13 9.82 4.94
N VAL A 206 10.50 9.90 6.12
CA VAL A 206 11.06 9.37 7.36
C VAL A 206 10.16 8.26 7.89
N ILE A 207 10.68 7.04 7.95
CA ILE A 207 9.98 5.89 8.53
C ILE A 207 10.31 5.83 10.03
N GLU A 208 9.31 6.05 10.88
CA GLU A 208 9.48 6.01 12.35
C GLU A 208 9.07 4.65 12.93
N LYS A 209 8.01 4.04 12.37
CA LYS A 209 7.45 2.80 12.93
C LYS A 209 7.04 1.81 11.86
N MET A 210 7.04 0.54 12.23
CA MET A 210 6.61 -0.56 11.37
C MET A 210 5.65 -1.48 12.11
N ILE A 211 4.62 -1.95 11.40
CA ILE A 211 3.77 -3.06 11.85
C ILE A 211 3.94 -4.16 10.83
N ILE A 212 4.43 -5.31 11.27
CA ILE A 212 4.57 -6.50 10.42
C ILE A 212 3.67 -7.58 10.99
N SER A 213 2.68 -8.00 10.20
CA SER A 213 1.81 -9.13 10.52
C SER A 213 2.14 -10.28 9.59
N TRP A 214 2.21 -11.50 10.13
CA TRP A 214 2.34 -12.75 9.39
C TRP A 214 1.31 -13.78 9.87
N SER A 215 1.03 -14.80 9.06
CA SER A 215 -0.03 -15.79 9.30
C SER A 215 0.33 -16.88 10.32
N ASP A 216 1.57 -17.37 10.37
CA ASP A 216 2.04 -18.32 11.39
C ASP A 216 2.42 -17.58 12.68
N THR A 217 1.41 -17.36 13.51
CA THR A 217 1.55 -16.61 14.77
C THR A 217 2.41 -17.31 15.83
N ASN A 218 2.93 -18.52 15.57
CA ASN A 218 3.90 -19.18 16.47
C ASN A 218 5.34 -18.69 16.26
N ARG A 219 5.61 -17.96 15.20
CA ARG A 219 6.91 -17.31 14.95
C ARG A 219 6.97 -15.95 15.62
N LEU A 220 8.18 -15.53 15.96
CA LEU A 220 8.47 -14.23 16.55
C LEU A 220 9.47 -13.46 15.69
N LEU A 221 9.28 -12.14 15.61
CA LEU A 221 10.18 -11.21 14.96
C LEU A 221 11.42 -10.96 15.81
N HIS A 222 12.60 -11.03 15.19
CA HIS A 222 13.91 -10.87 15.82
C HIS A 222 14.66 -9.61 15.39
N GLN A 223 14.59 -9.23 14.11
CA GLN A 223 15.32 -8.09 13.58
C GLN A 223 14.62 -7.48 12.36
N ILE A 224 14.80 -6.16 12.18
CA ILE A 224 14.49 -5.46 10.94
C ILE A 224 15.73 -4.68 10.50
N SER A 225 16.10 -4.79 9.22
CA SER A 225 17.18 -4.04 8.60
C SER A 225 16.76 -3.39 7.29
N ILE A 226 17.10 -2.11 7.12
CA ILE A 226 16.90 -1.31 5.90
C ILE A 226 18.27 -0.86 5.41
N ASP A 227 18.57 -1.15 4.13
CA ASP A 227 19.87 -0.90 3.49
C ASP A 227 21.07 -1.44 4.30
N ASN A 228 20.94 -2.66 4.81
CA ASN A 228 21.91 -3.34 5.70
C ASN A 228 22.14 -2.68 7.07
N SER A 229 21.48 -1.56 7.36
CA SER A 229 21.44 -0.98 8.71
C SER A 229 20.34 -1.64 9.52
N THR A 230 20.64 -2.14 10.71
CA THR A 230 19.63 -2.65 11.64
C THR A 230 18.87 -1.48 12.25
N VAL A 231 17.56 -1.42 11.98
CA VAL A 231 16.66 -0.37 12.48
C VAL A 231 15.85 -0.84 13.68
N TRP A 232 15.77 -2.15 13.92
CA TRP A 232 15.24 -2.71 15.15
C TRP A 232 15.84 -4.11 15.41
N HIS A 233 16.12 -4.41 16.68
CA HIS A 233 16.58 -5.73 17.10
C HIS A 233 16.09 -6.05 18.51
N HIS A 234 15.70 -7.31 18.70
CA HIS A 234 15.06 -7.80 19.90
C HIS A 234 15.88 -7.79 21.21
N THR A 235 17.20 -7.59 21.20
CA THR A 235 18.07 -7.72 22.41
C THR A 235 19.17 -6.70 22.55
N ASP A 236 19.57 -6.00 21.49
CA ASP A 236 20.75 -5.13 21.52
C ASP A 236 20.44 -3.67 21.90
N GLY A 237 19.15 -3.36 22.15
CA GLY A 237 18.67 -2.01 22.45
C GLY A 237 18.30 -1.17 21.24
N THR A 238 18.41 -1.69 20.01
CA THR A 238 18.01 -0.99 18.79
C THR A 238 16.49 -1.00 18.63
N GLY A 239 15.87 0.18 18.69
CA GLY A 239 14.42 0.36 18.61
C GLY A 239 13.64 -0.23 19.81
N LEU A 240 12.32 -0.13 19.77
CA LEU A 240 11.40 -0.62 20.79
C LEU A 240 10.17 -1.31 20.14
N PRO A 241 9.43 -2.16 20.86
CA PRO A 241 9.77 -2.76 22.16
C PRO A 241 10.95 -3.74 22.08
N GLN A 242 11.64 -3.95 23.20
CA GLN A 242 12.67 -4.99 23.33
C GLN A 242 12.03 -6.37 23.58
N GLY A 243 12.77 -7.43 23.27
CA GLY A 243 12.28 -8.82 23.24
C GLY A 243 11.78 -9.21 21.85
N ALA A 244 11.68 -10.52 21.59
CA ALA A 244 11.14 -11.02 20.34
C ALA A 244 9.63 -10.74 20.28
N GLN A 245 9.12 -10.26 19.14
CA GLN A 245 7.77 -9.71 19.04
C GLN A 245 6.83 -10.62 18.26
N SER A 246 5.56 -10.66 18.66
CA SER A 246 4.50 -11.37 17.94
C SER A 246 4.02 -10.61 16.71
N SER A 247 3.36 -11.33 15.81
CA SER A 247 2.69 -10.79 14.61
C SER A 247 1.80 -9.60 14.93
N GLY A 248 1.91 -8.53 14.14
CA GLY A 248 1.09 -7.32 14.25
C GLY A 248 1.49 -6.35 15.36
N THR A 249 2.61 -6.60 16.05
CA THR A 249 3.14 -5.64 17.03
C THR A 249 3.64 -4.38 16.33
N GLU A 250 3.34 -3.21 16.88
CA GLU A 250 3.94 -1.94 16.45
C GLU A 250 5.36 -1.83 16.97
N ILE A 251 6.29 -1.69 16.03
CA ILE A 251 7.72 -1.57 16.27
C ILE A 251 8.11 -0.11 16.04
N ASP A 252 8.59 0.53 17.09
CA ASP A 252 9.25 1.84 17.06
C ASP A 252 10.70 1.62 16.62
N ILE A 253 10.98 1.86 15.34
CA ILE A 253 12.31 1.62 14.78
C ILE A 253 13.23 2.81 15.10
N VAL A 254 14.52 2.65 14.87
CA VAL A 254 15.39 3.82 14.70
C VAL A 254 14.99 4.48 13.39
N ASP A 255 14.52 5.74 13.48
CA ASP A 255 14.03 6.52 12.34
C ASP A 255 14.94 6.36 11.11
N TYR A 256 14.33 5.96 10.00
CA TYR A 256 15.05 5.78 8.75
C TYR A 256 14.61 6.85 7.75
N THR A 257 15.52 7.79 7.44
CA THR A 257 15.31 8.83 6.43
C THR A 257 15.68 8.31 5.05
N LEU A 258 14.69 8.26 4.14
CA LEU A 258 14.85 7.99 2.73
C LEU A 258 14.79 9.29 1.94
N SER A 259 15.95 9.75 1.47
CA SER A 259 16.03 11.02 0.74
C SER A 259 15.23 11.04 -0.57
N ALA A 260 14.79 12.24 -0.96
CA ALA A 260 14.04 12.46 -2.21
C ALA A 260 14.70 11.78 -3.43
N GLY A 261 13.91 11.05 -4.22
CA GLY A 261 14.35 10.36 -5.43
C GLY A 261 15.17 9.07 -5.21
N MET A 262 15.46 8.68 -3.97
CA MET A 262 16.30 7.51 -3.68
C MET A 262 15.48 6.22 -3.56
N SER A 263 16.14 5.10 -3.86
CA SER A 263 15.63 3.75 -3.59
C SER A 263 16.57 3.00 -2.64
N VAL A 264 15.98 2.25 -1.71
CA VAL A 264 16.67 1.36 -0.77
C VAL A 264 15.91 0.04 -0.67
N PHE A 265 16.47 -0.95 0.02
CA PHE A 265 15.80 -2.22 0.29
C PHE A 265 15.56 -2.42 1.77
N ILE A 266 14.41 -3.01 2.13
CA ILE A 266 14.32 -3.77 3.37
C ILE A 266 15.13 -5.05 3.14
N THR A 267 16.36 -5.04 3.65
CA THR A 267 17.34 -6.09 3.41
C THR A 267 17.11 -7.34 4.25
N SER A 268 16.42 -7.21 5.39
CA SER A 268 16.05 -8.35 6.22
C SER A 268 14.93 -8.00 7.20
N ILE A 269 13.85 -8.78 7.19
CA ILE A 269 12.94 -8.96 8.32
C ILE A 269 13.17 -10.39 8.81
N GLU A 270 13.81 -10.53 9.97
CA GLU A 270 14.27 -11.81 10.51
C GLU A 270 13.32 -12.34 11.59
N PHE A 271 13.07 -13.65 11.54
CA PHE A 271 12.23 -14.39 12.48
C PHE A 271 13.03 -15.43 13.27
N ASP A 272 12.45 -15.91 14.37
CA ASP A 272 13.04 -16.94 15.23
C ASP A 272 13.18 -18.32 14.55
N GLY A 273 12.38 -18.55 13.50
CA GLY A 273 12.34 -19.81 12.76
C GLY A 273 11.86 -19.66 11.32
N ASN A 274 11.67 -20.81 10.66
CA ASN A 274 11.21 -20.88 9.28
C ASN A 274 9.86 -20.15 9.14
N ILE A 275 9.81 -19.22 8.18
CA ILE A 275 8.65 -18.38 7.87
C ILE A 275 8.09 -18.63 6.45
N ASN A 276 8.49 -19.72 5.79
CA ASN A 276 7.87 -20.17 4.54
C ASN A 276 6.35 -20.28 4.70
N ASP A 277 5.64 -20.21 3.59
CA ASP A 277 4.19 -20.42 3.55
C ASP A 277 3.42 -19.44 4.46
N ASN A 278 3.89 -18.19 4.51
CA ASN A 278 3.27 -17.11 5.30
C ASN A 278 2.72 -15.97 4.46
N PHE A 279 1.56 -15.46 4.87
CA PHE A 279 1.00 -14.21 4.35
C PHE A 279 1.45 -13.06 5.23
N PHE A 280 2.00 -12.01 4.63
CA PHE A 280 2.51 -10.83 5.31
C PHE A 280 1.71 -9.58 4.99
N VAL A 281 1.46 -8.76 6.00
CA VAL A 281 1.02 -7.37 5.85
C VAL A 281 2.05 -6.49 6.53
N ILE A 282 2.65 -5.60 5.77
CA ILE A 282 3.68 -4.67 6.25
C ILE A 282 3.10 -3.26 6.14
N THR A 283 2.99 -2.57 7.27
CA THR A 283 2.62 -1.16 7.33
C THR A 283 3.80 -0.35 7.82
N LEU A 284 4.21 0.63 7.03
CA LEU A 284 5.19 1.65 7.40
C LEU A 284 4.44 2.88 7.90
N LYS A 285 4.80 3.41 9.07
CA LYS A 285 4.28 4.68 9.60
C LYS A 285 5.37 5.73 9.52
N LEU A 286 5.00 6.87 8.96
CA LEU A 286 5.90 7.93 8.55
C LEU A 286 5.85 9.10 9.53
N ALA A 287 6.87 9.94 9.54
CA ALA A 287 7.01 11.04 10.50
C ALA A 287 5.90 12.09 10.38
N ASP A 288 5.31 12.23 9.19
CA ASP A 288 4.15 13.10 8.97
C ASP A 288 2.82 12.50 9.48
N GLY A 289 2.87 11.30 10.09
CA GLY A 289 1.75 10.57 10.65
C GLY A 289 0.99 9.70 9.64
N THR A 290 1.37 9.74 8.37
CA THR A 290 0.76 8.90 7.32
C THR A 290 1.30 7.48 7.38
N GLN A 291 0.64 6.55 6.68
CA GLN A 291 1.04 5.16 6.67
C GLN A 291 0.90 4.55 5.29
N LYS A 292 1.79 3.63 4.95
CA LYS A 292 1.72 2.85 3.71
C LYS A 292 1.75 1.37 4.00
N THR A 293 0.77 0.66 3.48
CA THR A 293 0.63 -0.79 3.67
C THR A 293 0.89 -1.53 2.37
N VAL A 294 1.65 -2.61 2.45
CA VAL A 294 1.82 -3.60 1.38
C VAL A 294 1.51 -4.99 1.92
N THR A 295 1.08 -5.85 1.02
CA THR A 295 0.78 -7.25 1.30
C THR A 295 1.69 -8.15 0.47
N ILE A 296 2.18 -9.24 1.06
CA ILE A 296 3.00 -10.24 0.40
C ILE A 296 2.48 -11.62 0.80
N ASP A 297 1.92 -12.38 -0.13
CA ASP A 297 1.37 -13.71 0.17
C ASP A 297 2.36 -14.81 -0.23
N PHE A 298 3.02 -15.44 0.75
CA PHE A 298 3.69 -16.72 0.56
C PHE A 298 2.84 -17.90 1.05
N SER A 299 1.74 -17.69 1.78
CA SER A 299 0.92 -18.75 2.42
C SER A 299 0.15 -19.62 1.46
N ASN A 300 -0.10 -19.11 0.26
CA ASN A 300 -0.64 -19.87 -0.85
C ASN A 300 0.44 -20.28 -1.85
N GLY A 301 1.70 -20.34 -1.40
CA GLY A 301 2.87 -20.36 -2.27
C GLY A 301 3.02 -19.01 -2.94
N GLY A 302 3.96 -18.19 -2.48
CA GLY A 302 4.59 -17.22 -3.37
C GLY A 302 5.28 -18.07 -4.43
N ALA A 303 4.59 -18.28 -5.55
CA ALA A 303 4.49 -19.61 -6.12
C ALA A 303 5.84 -20.18 -6.58
N PHE A 304 6.29 -21.25 -5.95
CA PHE A 304 6.77 -22.38 -6.75
C PHE A 304 5.52 -23.08 -7.24
N CYS A 305 5.10 -22.79 -8.47
CA CYS A 305 4.15 -23.66 -9.15
C CYS A 305 4.91 -24.98 -9.36
N SER A 306 4.30 -26.14 -9.11
CA SER A 306 4.94 -27.43 -9.40
C SER A 306 5.52 -27.37 -10.81
N SER A 307 6.80 -27.71 -10.98
CA SER A 307 7.42 -27.84 -12.30
C SER A 307 6.48 -28.64 -13.20
N GLY A 308 6.02 -28.07 -14.30
CA GLY A 308 4.96 -28.71 -15.07
C GLY A 308 4.65 -28.01 -16.37
N GLU A 309 4.35 -28.83 -17.36
CA GLU A 309 3.98 -28.44 -18.72
C GLU A 309 2.61 -27.73 -18.81
N HIS A 310 1.89 -27.61 -17.68
CA HIS A 310 0.54 -27.07 -17.58
C HIS A 310 0.32 -26.44 -16.20
N VAL A 311 0.19 -25.11 -16.15
CA VAL A 311 0.08 -24.35 -14.90
C VAL A 311 -1.12 -23.41 -14.96
N HIS A 312 -1.93 -23.44 -13.90
CA HIS A 312 -3.07 -22.54 -13.72
C HIS A 312 -2.70 -21.36 -12.82
N TYR A 313 -3.20 -20.18 -13.15
CA TYR A 313 -2.99 -18.91 -12.47
C TYR A 313 -4.34 -18.28 -12.15
N ALA A 314 -4.70 -18.17 -10.88
CA ALA A 314 -5.93 -17.54 -10.41
C ALA A 314 -5.65 -16.14 -9.88
N PHE A 315 -6.45 -15.15 -10.24
CA PHE A 315 -6.33 -13.79 -9.72
C PHE A 315 -7.68 -13.08 -9.64
N ASN A 316 -7.82 -12.17 -8.68
CA ASN A 316 -9.08 -11.54 -8.26
C ASN A 316 -9.41 -10.24 -9.04
N TRP A 317 -9.04 -10.20 -10.31
CA TRP A 317 -9.33 -9.10 -11.23
C TRP A 317 -9.58 -9.64 -12.64
N GLY A 318 -10.34 -8.89 -13.44
CA GLY A 318 -10.76 -9.33 -14.77
C GLY A 318 -9.85 -8.84 -15.89
N ILE A 319 -9.49 -9.73 -16.82
CA ILE A 319 -8.68 -9.42 -18.02
C ILE A 319 -9.51 -9.28 -19.30
N LYS A 320 -10.84 -9.30 -19.21
CA LYS A 320 -11.73 -9.32 -20.39
C LYS A 320 -11.50 -8.16 -21.36
N ASN A 321 -11.18 -6.97 -20.84
CA ASN A 321 -10.97 -5.76 -21.62
C ASN A 321 -9.48 -5.41 -21.76
N ALA A 322 -8.56 -6.36 -21.52
CA ALA A 322 -7.14 -6.11 -21.70
C ALA A 322 -6.81 -5.77 -23.16
N ASN A 323 -5.83 -4.90 -23.39
CA ASN A 323 -5.45 -4.48 -24.74
C ASN A 323 -4.44 -5.46 -25.32
N PHE A 324 -3.38 -5.77 -24.56
CA PHE A 324 -2.27 -6.59 -25.03
C PHE A 324 -1.87 -7.63 -23.99
N MET A 325 -1.45 -8.80 -24.48
CA MET A 325 -0.60 -9.73 -23.75
C MET A 325 0.80 -9.68 -24.34
N THR A 326 1.83 -9.67 -23.50
CA THR A 326 3.21 -9.79 -23.95
C THR A 326 3.84 -11.06 -23.40
N ILE A 327 4.67 -11.69 -24.24
CA ILE A 327 5.54 -12.78 -23.86
C ILE A 327 6.98 -12.33 -24.11
N ASP A 328 7.74 -12.15 -23.04
CA ASP A 328 9.12 -11.69 -23.10
C ASP A 328 10.06 -12.88 -22.92
N PHE A 329 10.68 -13.32 -24.01
CA PHE A 329 11.67 -14.41 -23.98
C PHE A 329 13.07 -13.87 -23.72
N THR A 330 13.83 -14.58 -22.88
CA THR A 330 15.25 -14.28 -22.66
C THR A 330 16.11 -14.95 -23.74
N GLU A 331 16.81 -14.15 -24.53
CA GLU A 331 17.74 -14.61 -25.56
C GLU A 331 19.04 -15.16 -24.94
N SER A 332 19.73 -16.05 -25.64
CA SER A 332 20.97 -16.67 -25.15
C SER A 332 22.11 -15.68 -24.90
N GLY A 333 22.03 -14.49 -25.51
CA GLY A 333 22.96 -13.37 -25.27
C GLY A 333 22.61 -12.49 -24.07
N GLY A 334 21.52 -12.79 -23.34
CA GLY A 334 20.99 -11.97 -22.26
C GLY A 334 20.09 -10.81 -22.72
N GLY A 335 19.74 -10.75 -24.00
CA GLY A 335 18.73 -9.85 -24.55
C GLY A 335 17.30 -10.34 -24.28
N THR A 336 16.31 -9.54 -24.67
CA THR A 336 14.90 -9.87 -24.54
C THR A 336 14.21 -9.75 -25.89
N TYR A 337 13.53 -10.82 -26.32
CA TYR A 337 12.62 -10.80 -27.45
C TYR A 337 11.18 -10.72 -26.95
N THR A 338 10.50 -9.61 -27.24
CA THR A 338 9.09 -9.38 -26.86
C THR A 338 8.16 -9.79 -28.00
N HIS A 339 7.30 -10.75 -27.75
CA HIS A 339 6.16 -11.06 -28.60
C HIS A 339 4.90 -10.40 -28.05
N THR A 340 4.29 -9.51 -28.83
CA THR A 340 3.06 -8.80 -28.44
C THR A 340 1.86 -9.42 -29.14
N ILE A 341 0.83 -9.72 -28.36
CA ILE A 341 -0.44 -10.30 -28.81
C ILE A 341 -1.52 -9.24 -28.58
N ASP A 342 -2.25 -8.88 -29.64
CA ASP A 342 -3.48 -8.11 -29.54
C ASP A 342 -4.54 -8.96 -28.83
N PHE A 343 -4.78 -8.69 -27.54
CA PHE A 343 -5.51 -9.61 -26.65
C PHE A 343 -6.93 -9.87 -27.14
N GLN A 344 -7.59 -8.83 -27.66
CA GLN A 344 -8.99 -8.88 -28.10
C GLN A 344 -9.20 -9.75 -29.35
N ASP A 345 -8.17 -10.02 -30.15
CA ASP A 345 -8.28 -10.90 -31.32
C ASP A 345 -8.52 -12.36 -30.93
N TYR A 346 -8.18 -12.73 -29.70
CA TYR A 346 -8.24 -14.09 -29.18
C TYR A 346 -9.31 -14.29 -28.10
N VAL A 347 -10.20 -13.31 -27.91
CA VAL A 347 -11.33 -13.38 -26.98
C VAL A 347 -12.60 -13.81 -27.71
N SER A 348 -13.19 -14.93 -27.27
CA SER A 348 -14.51 -15.38 -27.69
C SER A 348 -15.43 -15.58 -26.48
N GLY A 349 -16.33 -14.63 -26.25
CA GLY A 349 -17.26 -14.65 -25.11
C GLY A 349 -16.57 -14.27 -23.79
N ASN A 350 -16.43 -15.23 -22.88
CA ASN A 350 -15.69 -15.08 -21.61
C ASN A 350 -14.46 -16.00 -21.60
N VAL A 351 -13.88 -16.29 -22.76
CA VAL A 351 -12.69 -17.12 -22.87
C VAL A 351 -11.67 -16.44 -23.78
N PHE A 352 -10.45 -16.33 -23.30
CA PHE A 352 -9.25 -16.06 -24.10
C PHE A 352 -8.59 -17.39 -24.46
N ALA A 353 -8.15 -17.55 -25.72
CA ALA A 353 -7.36 -18.71 -26.14
C ALA A 353 -6.40 -18.35 -27.28
N TRP A 354 -5.10 -18.54 -27.04
CA TRP A 354 -4.02 -18.28 -27.97
C TRP A 354 -3.05 -19.47 -28.02
N GLU A 355 -2.52 -19.76 -29.20
CA GLU A 355 -1.51 -20.78 -29.44
C GLU A 355 -0.70 -20.40 -30.68
N ASP A 356 0.64 -20.37 -30.57
CA ASP A 356 1.52 -20.09 -31.70
C ASP A 356 2.96 -20.62 -31.45
N THR A 357 3.76 -20.65 -32.51
CA THR A 357 5.20 -20.92 -32.48
C THR A 357 5.97 -19.63 -32.75
N VAL A 358 6.72 -19.16 -31.74
CA VAL A 358 7.53 -17.94 -31.81
C VAL A 358 9.00 -18.30 -32.06
N LEU A 359 9.66 -17.69 -33.05
CA LEU A 359 11.09 -17.90 -33.28
C LEU A 359 11.92 -16.94 -32.41
N VAL A 360 12.72 -17.49 -31.49
CA VAL A 360 13.60 -16.74 -30.58
C VAL A 360 15.03 -17.24 -30.75
N ASP A 361 15.98 -16.35 -31.11
CA ASP A 361 17.33 -16.73 -31.55
C ASP A 361 17.37 -17.77 -32.70
N GLY A 362 16.30 -17.83 -33.51
CA GLY A 362 16.16 -18.84 -34.57
C GLY A 362 15.65 -20.21 -34.10
N GLU A 363 15.41 -20.39 -32.80
CA GLU A 363 14.84 -21.61 -32.22
C GLU A 363 13.33 -21.45 -31.99
N PRO A 364 12.48 -22.40 -32.41
CA PRO A 364 11.03 -22.34 -32.22
C PRO A 364 10.64 -22.51 -30.75
N GLN A 365 9.71 -21.67 -30.28
CA GLN A 365 9.10 -21.70 -28.94
C GLN A 365 7.58 -21.84 -29.11
N THR A 366 7.03 -23.04 -28.91
CA THR A 366 5.59 -23.29 -29.07
C THR A 366 4.87 -23.17 -27.73
N LEU A 367 3.94 -22.21 -27.62
CA LEU A 367 3.18 -21.97 -26.40
C LEU A 367 1.69 -22.00 -26.66
N ARG A 368 0.94 -22.47 -25.66
CA ARG A 368 -0.51 -22.35 -25.64
C ARG A 368 -0.95 -21.71 -24.34
N ILE A 369 -1.83 -20.71 -24.43
CA ILE A 369 -2.30 -19.92 -23.29
C ILE A 369 -3.81 -19.75 -23.40
N HIS A 370 -4.55 -20.06 -22.35
CA HIS A 370 -6.01 -19.87 -22.35
C HIS A 370 -6.56 -19.55 -20.97
N THR A 371 -7.81 -19.11 -20.90
CA THR A 371 -8.55 -18.95 -19.63
C THR A 371 -9.60 -20.04 -19.48
N HIS A 372 -9.74 -20.59 -18.27
CA HIS A 372 -10.89 -21.40 -17.88
C HIS A 372 -12.08 -20.55 -17.44
N ASP A 373 -11.81 -19.42 -16.79
CA ASP A 373 -12.79 -18.41 -16.44
C ASP A 373 -12.20 -17.01 -16.61
N MET A 374 -13.03 -16.06 -17.03
CA MET A 374 -12.66 -14.67 -17.27
C MET A 374 -13.85 -13.77 -16.90
N ALA A 375 -14.06 -13.63 -15.60
CA ALA A 375 -15.06 -12.75 -15.02
C ALA A 375 -14.47 -11.35 -14.71
N PRO A 376 -15.30 -10.31 -14.52
CA PRO A 376 -14.82 -8.95 -14.22
C PRO A 376 -14.00 -8.84 -12.93
N SER A 377 -14.17 -9.76 -11.99
CA SER A 377 -13.54 -9.75 -10.66
C SER A 377 -12.74 -11.03 -10.35
N GLU A 378 -12.65 -11.95 -11.30
CA GLU A 378 -11.97 -13.23 -11.09
C GLU A 378 -11.56 -13.81 -12.44
N THR A 379 -10.32 -14.27 -12.54
CA THR A 379 -9.80 -14.94 -13.73
C THR A 379 -9.10 -16.21 -13.31
N LEU A 380 -9.35 -17.29 -14.05
CA LEU A 380 -8.54 -18.50 -14.02
C LEU A 380 -7.83 -18.65 -15.36
N PHE A 381 -6.56 -18.27 -15.37
CA PHE A 381 -5.66 -18.25 -16.52
C PHE A 381 -4.79 -19.51 -16.54
N CYS A 382 -4.28 -19.89 -17.70
CA CYS A 382 -3.52 -21.11 -17.88
C CYS A 382 -2.45 -20.95 -18.94
N VAL A 383 -1.26 -21.48 -18.65
CA VAL A 383 -0.15 -21.59 -19.58
C VAL A 383 0.23 -23.06 -19.75
N HIS A 384 0.28 -23.50 -20.99
CA HIS A 384 0.82 -24.78 -21.43
C HIS A 384 2.17 -24.56 -22.12
N ARG A 385 3.15 -25.38 -21.73
CA ARG A 385 4.52 -25.36 -22.23
C ARG A 385 5.02 -26.80 -22.31
N ASP A 386 5.60 -27.23 -23.44
CA ASP A 386 6.39 -28.48 -23.48
C ASP A 386 7.87 -28.10 -23.38
N ASP A 387 8.62 -28.71 -22.46
CA ASP A 387 10.05 -28.41 -22.26
C ASP A 387 10.92 -28.78 -23.47
N ASN A 388 10.44 -29.65 -24.36
CA ASN A 388 11.10 -29.97 -25.62
C ASN A 388 10.79 -28.96 -26.73
N GLU A 389 9.71 -28.18 -26.60
CA GLU A 389 9.26 -27.20 -27.59
C GLU A 389 9.44 -25.74 -27.12
N VAL A 390 9.77 -25.53 -25.84
CA VAL A 390 10.05 -24.22 -25.25
C VAL A 390 11.32 -24.30 -24.41
N THR A 391 12.41 -23.87 -25.02
CA THR A 391 13.77 -23.96 -24.47
C THR A 391 14.28 -22.64 -23.91
N LYS A 392 13.55 -21.54 -24.09
CA LYS A 392 13.94 -20.20 -23.63
C LYS A 392 13.14 -19.82 -22.36
N PRO A 393 13.76 -19.19 -21.35
CA PRO A 393 13.03 -18.57 -20.25
C PRO A 393 12.09 -17.50 -20.78
N PHE A 394 10.92 -17.33 -20.17
CA PHE A 394 9.99 -16.29 -20.56
C PHE A 394 9.11 -15.78 -19.42
N THR A 395 8.58 -14.58 -19.58
CA THR A 395 7.52 -14.05 -18.73
C THR A 395 6.28 -13.76 -19.55
N VAL A 396 5.11 -13.82 -18.91
CA VAL A 396 3.82 -13.47 -19.50
C VAL A 396 3.25 -12.28 -18.73
N THR A 397 2.92 -11.20 -19.44
CA THR A 397 2.25 -10.03 -18.86
C THR A 397 0.97 -9.71 -19.60
N ILE A 398 0.01 -9.11 -18.90
CA ILE A 398 -1.24 -8.59 -19.47
C ILE A 398 -1.34 -7.11 -19.11
N ASP A 399 -1.39 -6.23 -20.11
CA ASP A 399 -1.32 -4.77 -19.95
C ASP A 399 -0.20 -4.32 -18.99
N GLY A 400 0.95 -5.00 -19.05
CA GLY A 400 2.13 -4.73 -18.22
C GLY A 400 2.10 -5.35 -16.82
N SER A 401 1.02 -6.03 -16.43
CA SER A 401 0.95 -6.77 -15.16
C SER A 401 1.52 -8.18 -15.34
N LEU A 402 2.56 -8.53 -14.59
CA LEU A 402 3.16 -9.86 -14.61
C LEU A 402 2.16 -10.91 -14.12
N ILE A 403 1.97 -11.98 -14.91
CA ILE A 403 1.12 -13.12 -14.55
C ILE A 403 1.99 -14.32 -14.19
N ALA A 404 2.93 -14.66 -15.07
CA ALA A 404 3.73 -15.87 -14.98
C ALA A 404 5.18 -15.62 -15.40
N SER A 405 6.11 -16.36 -14.80
CA SER A 405 7.52 -16.39 -15.17
C SER A 405 8.02 -17.82 -15.18
N TYR A 406 8.78 -18.17 -16.21
CA TYR A 406 9.35 -19.49 -16.45
C TYR A 406 10.86 -19.38 -16.63
N THR A 407 11.63 -20.13 -15.84
CA THR A 407 13.10 -20.14 -15.93
C THR A 407 13.59 -21.19 -16.94
N ILE A 408 14.91 -21.20 -17.18
CA ILE A 408 15.57 -22.20 -18.02
C ILE A 408 15.49 -23.60 -17.40
N ASP A 409 15.45 -23.68 -16.07
CA ASP A 409 15.42 -24.94 -15.32
C ASP A 409 13.99 -25.49 -15.15
N GLY A 410 13.01 -24.83 -15.77
CA GLY A 410 11.59 -25.21 -15.69
C GLY A 410 10.91 -24.75 -14.39
N ASP A 411 11.58 -23.91 -13.60
CA ASP A 411 10.94 -23.30 -12.43
C ASP A 411 9.89 -22.28 -12.90
N VAL A 412 8.75 -22.30 -12.22
CA VAL A 412 7.62 -21.47 -12.55
C VAL A 412 7.25 -20.61 -11.34
N SER A 413 7.09 -19.31 -11.56
CA SER A 413 6.58 -18.37 -10.57
C SER A 413 5.44 -17.52 -11.11
N ALA A 414 4.67 -16.93 -10.19
CA ALA A 414 3.54 -16.07 -10.49
C ALA A 414 3.83 -14.61 -10.12
N GLY A 415 3.14 -13.67 -10.76
CA GLY A 415 3.21 -12.26 -10.41
C GLY A 415 2.50 -11.92 -9.10
N THR A 416 2.62 -10.66 -8.65
CA THR A 416 1.97 -10.19 -7.42
C THR A 416 0.44 -10.28 -7.54
N ASN A 417 -0.24 -10.79 -6.51
CA ASN A 417 -1.68 -11.06 -6.49
C ASN A 417 -2.16 -12.09 -7.54
N VAL A 418 -1.26 -12.97 -7.99
CA VAL A 418 -1.57 -14.12 -8.85
C VAL A 418 -1.24 -15.42 -8.10
N LEU A 419 -2.20 -16.33 -8.02
CA LEU A 419 -2.10 -17.60 -7.31
C LEU A 419 -1.85 -18.73 -8.30
N CYS A 420 -0.79 -19.53 -8.11
CA CYS A 420 -0.66 -20.79 -8.85
C CYS A 420 -1.57 -21.86 -8.27
N GLN A 421 -2.37 -22.52 -9.13
CA GLN A 421 -3.14 -23.69 -8.75
C GLN A 421 -2.43 -24.94 -9.26
N SER A 422 -1.98 -25.81 -8.36
CA SER A 422 -1.57 -27.17 -8.71
C SER A 422 -2.81 -28.00 -9.04
N GLN A 423 -2.75 -28.86 -10.06
CA GLN A 423 -3.79 -29.87 -10.29
C GLN A 423 -3.84 -30.93 -9.21
#